data_AF-A0A645IC46-F1
#
_entry.id   AF-A0A645IC46-F1
#
_cell.length_a   1.000
_cell.length_b   1.000
_cell.length_c   1.000
_cell.angle_alpha   90.00
_cell.angle_beta   90.00
_cell.angle_gamma   90.00
#
_symmetry.space_group_name_H-M   'P 1'
#
loop_
_entity.id
_entity.type
_entity.pdbx_description
1 polymer ?
#
loop_
_entity_poly.entity_id
_entity_poly.type
_entity_poly.pdbx_seq_one_letter_code
_entity_poly.pdbx_strand_id
1 'polypeptide(L)'
;MPGFDKKDIKAELKDGYMTISATTDKNNDEKDKDGKYIRRERYYGSCSRSFYVGENVEESDIKARFENGILKLSVPKSEDKKAIENNKYIAIEG
;
A
#
# COMPACT_ATOMS: atom_id res chain seq x y z
N MET A 1 5.67 -6.54 -6.11
CA MET A 1 6.93 -5.98 -5.59
C MET A 1 8.07 -6.99 -5.75
N PRO A 2 8.37 -7.43 -6.98
CA PRO A 2 9.51 -8.33 -7.21
C PRO A 2 10.83 -7.62 -6.89
N GLY A 3 11.76 -8.31 -6.24
CA GLY A 3 13.08 -7.78 -5.89
C GLY A 3 13.20 -7.12 -4.51
N PHE A 4 12.09 -6.93 -3.79
CA PHE A 4 12.09 -6.45 -2.41
C PHE A 4 12.11 -7.62 -1.43
N ASP A 5 12.91 -7.55 -0.38
CA ASP A 5 12.80 -8.48 0.74
C ASP A 5 11.65 -8.03 1.67
N LYS A 6 11.03 -8.96 2.40
CA LYS A 6 9.91 -8.64 3.32
C LYS A 6 10.28 -7.54 4.32
N LYS A 7 11.52 -7.53 4.79
CA LYS A 7 12.08 -6.55 5.74
C LYS A 7 12.16 -5.12 5.17
N ASP A 8 12.17 -4.99 3.85
CA ASP A 8 12.32 -3.72 3.14
C ASP A 8 10.96 -3.06 2.83
N ILE A 9 9.86 -3.73 3.20
CA ILE A 9 8.49 -3.28 2.96
C ILE A 9 7.86 -2.85 4.30
N LYS A 10 7.23 -1.68 4.31
CA LYS A 10 6.45 -1.15 5.43
C LYS A 10 5.02 -0.88 5.01
N ALA A 11 4.07 -1.19 5.90
CA ALA A 11 2.67 -0.83 5.77
C ALA A 11 2.29 -0.01 7.01
N GLU A 12 1.65 1.14 6.79
CA GLU A 12 1.23 2.08 7.83
C GLU A 12 -0.26 2.38 7.63
N LEU A 13 -1.03 2.32 8.72
CA LEU A 13 -2.40 2.79 8.76
C LEU A 13 -2.46 4.09 9.56
N LYS A 14 -2.88 5.17 8.91
CA LYS A 14 -2.96 6.49 9.54
C LYS A 14 -4.11 7.29 8.94
N ASP A 15 -4.98 7.84 9.79
CA ASP A 15 -6.09 8.72 9.40
C ASP A 15 -6.97 8.13 8.28
N GLY A 16 -7.23 6.81 8.37
CA GLY A 16 -7.99 6.05 7.36
C GLY A 16 -7.26 5.76 6.05
N TYR A 17 -5.98 6.11 5.93
CA TYR A 17 -5.12 5.77 4.80
C TYR A 17 -4.18 4.62 5.13
N MET A 18 -4.18 3.61 4.26
CA MET A 18 -3.20 2.54 4.21
C MET A 18 -2.08 2.92 3.24
N THR A 19 -0.87 3.13 3.75
CA THR A 19 0.31 3.47 2.96
C THR A 19 1.30 2.32 2.94
N ILE A 20 1.67 1.87 1.74
CA ILE A 20 2.68 0.84 1.50
C ILE A 20 3.91 1.52 0.94
N SER A 21 5.04 1.36 1.61
CA SER A 21 6.33 1.88 1.15
C SER A 21 7.37 0.78 1.11
N ALA A 22 8.22 0.78 0.10
CA ALA A 22 9.36 -0.12 0.03
C ALA A 22 10.53 0.52 -0.70
N THR A 23 11.74 0.21 -0.22
CA THR A 23 13.00 0.71 -0.78
C THR A 23 13.93 -0.47 -1.02
N THR A 24 14.54 -0.54 -2.19
CA THR A 24 15.57 -1.55 -2.47
C THR A 24 16.77 -0.92 -3.13
N ASP A 25 17.93 -1.22 -2.58
CA ASP A 25 19.24 -0.82 -3.10
C ASP A 25 19.91 -1.95 -3.89
N LYS A 26 19.20 -3.07 -4.11
CA LYS A 26 19.73 -4.22 -4.86
C LYS A 26 19.93 -3.84 -6.32
N ASN A 27 21.19 -3.85 -6.72
CA ASN A 27 21.60 -3.57 -8.09
C ASN A 27 22.13 -4.85 -8.74
N ASN A 28 21.40 -5.40 -9.72
CA ASN A 28 21.81 -6.59 -10.50
C ASN A 28 22.48 -6.17 -11.81
N ASP A 29 23.32 -5.14 -11.76
CA ASP A 29 24.03 -4.65 -12.92
C ASP A 29 25.20 -5.59 -13.26
N GLU A 30 25.25 -6.07 -14.50
CA GLU A 30 26.43 -6.78 -15.00
C GLU A 30 27.44 -5.78 -15.54
N LYS A 31 28.67 -5.87 -15.06
CA LYS A 31 29.81 -5.06 -15.50
C LYS A 31 30.89 -5.94 -16.11
N ASP A 32 31.58 -5.43 -17.12
CA ASP A 32 32.79 -6.06 -17.64
C ASP A 32 33.99 -5.86 -16.68
N LYS A 33 35.15 -6.42 -17.05
CA LYS A 33 36.39 -6.32 -16.25
C LYS A 33 36.88 -4.87 -16.06
N ASP A 34 36.45 -3.96 -16.93
CA ASP A 34 36.81 -2.54 -16.91
C ASP A 34 35.72 -1.69 -16.22
N GLY A 35 34.69 -2.33 -15.67
CA GLY A 35 33.63 -1.69 -14.89
C GLY A 35 32.50 -1.06 -15.72
N LYS A 36 32.48 -1.27 -17.05
CA LYS A 36 31.44 -0.74 -17.94
C LYS A 36 30.19 -1.61 -17.83
N TYR A 37 29.02 -0.95 -17.73
CA TYR A 37 27.73 -1.64 -17.71
C TYR A 37 27.52 -2.39 -19.02
N ILE A 38 27.38 -3.71 -18.93
CA ILE A 38 27.02 -4.59 -20.05
C ILE A 38 25.50 -4.59 -20.23
N ARG A 39 24.76 -4.66 -19.12
CA ARG A 39 23.30 -4.76 -19.15
C ARG A 39 22.68 -4.29 -17.83
N ARG A 40 21.63 -3.47 -17.94
CA ARG A 40 20.82 -2.96 -16.83
C ARG A 40 19.35 -2.90 -17.24
N GLU A 41 18.55 -3.81 -16.70
CA GLU A 41 17.11 -3.89 -17.03
C GLU A 41 16.20 -3.61 -15.84
N ARG A 42 16.73 -3.70 -14.62
CA ARG A 42 15.94 -3.53 -13.40
C ARG A 42 16.18 -2.17 -12.77
N TYR A 43 15.07 -1.53 -12.41
CA TYR A 43 15.06 -0.31 -11.64
C TYR A 43 15.32 -0.62 -10.16
N TYR A 44 16.28 0.07 -9.56
CA TYR A 44 16.46 0.17 -8.11
C TYR A 44 15.86 1.50 -7.63
N GLY A 45 15.28 1.52 -6.43
CA GLY A 45 14.67 2.73 -5.89
C GLY A 45 13.61 2.47 -4.83
N SER A 46 12.94 3.54 -4.43
CA SER A 46 11.82 3.51 -3.51
C SER A 46 10.49 3.61 -4.27
N CYS A 47 9.47 2.97 -3.72
CA CYS A 47 8.09 3.14 -4.15
C CYS A 47 7.22 3.36 -2.92
N SER A 48 6.21 4.21 -3.06
CA SER A 48 5.20 4.43 -2.03
C SER A 48 3.84 4.57 -2.70
N ARG A 49 2.82 3.95 -2.12
CA ARG A 49 1.44 4.03 -2.58
C ARG A 49 0.48 4.02 -1.41
N SER A 50 -0.46 4.95 -1.44
CA SER A 50 -1.48 5.10 -0.39
C SER A 50 -2.87 4.83 -0.95
N PHE A 51 -3.71 4.24 -0.12
CA PHE A 51 -5.11 3.93 -0.39
C PHE A 51 -5.96 4.36 0.79
N TYR A 52 -7.07 5.06 0.54
CA TYR A 52 -8.06 5.28 1.59
C TYR A 52 -8.84 3.98 1.82
N VAL A 53 -8.89 3.54 3.08
CA VAL A 53 -9.53 2.28 3.49
C VAL A 53 -10.67 2.49 4.49
N GLY A 54 -10.95 3.73 4.87
CA GLY A 54 -11.98 4.11 5.82
C GLY A 54 -11.41 4.36 7.22
N GLU A 55 -12.17 5.08 8.04
CA GLU A 55 -11.76 5.49 9.39
C GLU A 55 -11.99 4.40 10.44
N ASN A 56 -12.89 3.46 10.19
CA ASN A 56 -13.27 2.39 11.11
C ASN A 56 -12.49 1.08 10.86
N VAL A 57 -11.21 1.20 10.54
CA VAL A 57 -10.32 0.04 10.35
C VAL A 57 -9.21 0.14 11.39
N GLU A 58 -9.00 -0.92 12.16
CA GLU A 58 -7.87 -0.99 13.09
C GLU A 58 -6.73 -1.84 12.51
N GLU A 59 -5.51 -1.66 13.02
CA GLU A 59 -4.35 -2.46 12.59
C GLU A 59 -4.58 -3.97 12.81
N SER A 60 -5.23 -4.33 13.93
CA SER A 60 -5.58 -5.69 14.34
C SER A 60 -6.46 -6.42 13.32
N ASP A 61 -7.24 -5.67 12.54
CA ASP A 61 -8.14 -6.20 11.52
C ASP A 61 -7.44 -6.56 10.20
N ILE A 62 -6.24 -6.03 9.99
CA ILE A 62 -5.55 -6.08 8.71
C ILE A 62 -4.61 -7.27 8.66
N LYS A 63 -4.79 -8.12 7.64
CA LYS A 63 -3.92 -9.27 7.40
C LYS A 63 -3.00 -9.01 6.22
N ALA A 64 -1.69 -9.17 6.45
CA ALA A 64 -0.65 -8.98 5.44
C ALA A 64 0.09 -10.30 5.13
N ARG A 65 0.30 -10.59 3.85
CA ARG A 65 1.11 -11.73 3.39
C ARG A 65 1.99 -11.30 2.22
N PHE A 66 3.27 -11.67 2.25
CA PHE A 66 4.22 -11.39 1.18
C PHE A 66 4.85 -12.69 0.68
N GLU A 67 4.53 -13.07 -0.55
CA GLU A 67 5.00 -14.32 -1.16
C GLU A 67 5.24 -14.13 -2.65
N ASN A 68 6.31 -14.75 -3.16
CA ASN A 68 6.67 -14.72 -4.59
C ASN A 68 6.72 -13.29 -5.18
N GLY A 69 7.19 -12.33 -4.39
CA GLY A 69 7.28 -10.92 -4.79
C GLY A 69 5.94 -10.17 -4.81
N ILE A 70 4.86 -10.73 -4.25
CA ILE A 70 3.53 -10.13 -4.20
C ILE A 70 3.13 -9.86 -2.74
N LEU A 71 2.85 -8.58 -2.43
CA LEU A 71 2.25 -8.18 -1.16
C LEU A 71 0.74 -8.21 -1.30
N LYS A 72 0.07 -8.97 -0.44
CA LYS A 72 -1.39 -9.02 -0.33
C LYS A 72 -1.79 -8.47 1.04
N LEU A 73 -2.65 -7.46 1.03
CA LEU A 73 -3.29 -6.88 2.21
C LEU A 73 -4.78 -7.18 2.13
N SER A 74 -5.34 -7.73 3.20
CA SER A 74 -6.78 -7.92 3.38
C SER A 74 -7.26 -6.92 4.41
N VAL A 75 -8.07 -5.97 3.96
CA VAL A 75 -8.66 -4.93 4.80
C VAL A 75 -10.18 -5.15 4.81
N PRO A 76 -10.80 -5.41 5.97
CA PRO A 76 -12.26 -5.53 6.03
C PRO A 76 -12.89 -4.19 5.69
N LYS A 77 -14.05 -4.23 5.05
CA LYS A 77 -14.84 -3.03 4.82
C LYS A 77 -15.46 -2.62 6.15
N SER A 78 -15.45 -1.33 6.45
CA SER A 78 -16.30 -0.76 7.49
C SER A 78 -17.74 -1.22 7.24
N GLU A 79 -18.37 -1.83 8.24
CA GLU A 79 -19.83 -1.89 8.29
C GLU A 79 -20.32 -0.48 8.60
N ASP A 80 -20.24 0.41 7.61
CA ASP A 80 -21.11 1.56 7.62
C ASP A 80 -22.50 0.96 7.56
N LYS A 81 -23.18 0.97 8.72
CA LYS A 81 -24.62 0.77 8.79
C LYS A 81 -25.16 1.58 7.64
N LYS A 82 -25.63 0.93 6.57
CA LYS A 82 -26.27 1.62 5.45
C LYS A 82 -27.21 2.60 6.12
N ALA A 83 -26.88 3.89 6.06
CA ALA A 83 -27.70 4.88 6.71
C ALA A 83 -29.05 4.66 6.06
N ILE A 84 -30.02 4.20 6.86
CA ILE A 84 -31.40 4.25 6.44
C ILE A 84 -31.58 5.74 6.17
N GLU A 85 -31.65 6.12 4.88
CA GLU A 85 -31.80 7.50 4.43
C GLU A 85 -33.13 8.02 4.98
N ASN A 86 -33.12 8.41 6.25
CA ASN A 86 -34.19 9.15 6.85
C ASN A 86 -33.95 10.59 6.41
N ASN A 87 -34.36 10.91 5.18
CA ASN A 87 -34.38 12.28 4.70
C ASN A 87 -35.19 13.11 5.69
N LYS A 88 -34.49 13.89 6.52
CA LYS A 88 -35.13 14.85 7.43
C LYS A 88 -35.37 16.12 6.63
N TYR A 89 -36.56 16.24 6.07
CA TYR A 89 -37.00 17.48 5.44
C TYR A 89 -37.23 18.55 6.53
N ILE A 90 -36.76 19.76 6.27
CA ILE A 90 -36.96 20.92 7.15
C ILE A 90 -38.08 21.78 6.55
N ALA A 91 -39.02 22.22 7.38
CA ALA A 91 -40.06 23.14 6.96
C ALA A 91 -39.47 24.54 6.75
N ILE A 92 -39.84 25.20 5.65
CA ILE A 92 -39.51 26.60 5.38
C ILE A 92 -40.69 27.44 5.84
N GLU A 93 -40.47 28.34 6.81
CA GLU A 93 -41.47 29.32 7.24
C GLU A 93 -41.49 30.53 6.31
N GLY A 94 -42.67 31.12 6.13
CA GLY A 94 -42.93 32.33 5.35
C GLY A 94 -43.83 33.31 6.10
#